data_AF-A0A2P6G6T6-F1
#
_entry.id   AF-A0A2P6G6T6-F1
#
_cell.length_a   1.000
_cell.length_b   1.000
_cell.length_c   1.000
_cell.angle_alpha   90.00
_cell.angle_beta   90.00
_cell.angle_gamma   90.00
#
_symmetry.space_group_name_H-M   'P 1'
#
loop_
_entity.id
_entity.type
_entity.pdbx_description
1 polymer ?
#
loop_
_entity_poly.entity_id
_entity_poly.type
_entity_poly.pdbx_seq_one_letter_code
_entity_poly.pdbx_strand_id
1 'polypeptide(L)'
;MNELFITGAGVSADSGIPTFRGNDGFWTIGSINFTPQEMATRKKFEENPDEFLLWYYKRFAKYKNVQPNSTHKWLADKYLIT
;
A
#
# COMPACT_ATOMS: atom_id res chain seq x y z
N MET A 1 14.70 -20.84 -18.97
CA MET A 1 15.12 -19.59 -18.32
C MET A 1 14.07 -19.27 -17.26
N ASN A 2 14.47 -19.02 -16.01
CA ASN A 2 13.52 -18.57 -14.99
C ASN A 2 13.56 -17.04 -14.96
N GLU A 3 12.48 -16.41 -15.39
CA GLU A 3 12.29 -14.97 -15.29
C GLU A 3 11.79 -14.62 -13.88
N LEU A 4 12.42 -13.61 -13.25
CA LEU A 4 12.03 -13.09 -11.95
C LEU A 4 11.26 -11.78 -12.12
N PHE A 5 10.11 -11.68 -11.44
CA PHE A 5 9.28 -10.48 -11.42
C PHE A 5 9.37 -9.81 -10.04
N ILE A 6 9.79 -8.55 -10.03
CA ILE A 6 9.80 -7.70 -8.82
C ILE A 6 8.68 -6.68 -8.98
N THR A 7 7.80 -6.61 -7.99
CA THR A 7 6.59 -5.79 -8.05
C THR A 7 6.61 -4.69 -6.99
N GLY A 8 5.63 -3.79 -7.07
CA GLY A 8 5.39 -2.76 -6.07
C GLY A 8 3.94 -2.30 -6.12
N ALA A 9 3.62 -1.25 -5.37
CA ALA A 9 2.24 -0.78 -5.21
C ALA A 9 1.50 -0.48 -6.53
N GLY A 10 2.23 -0.15 -7.60
CA GLY A 10 1.65 0.10 -8.94
C GLY A 10 0.86 -1.09 -9.49
N VAL A 11 1.27 -2.32 -9.18
CA VAL A 11 0.53 -3.54 -9.58
C VAL A 11 -0.88 -3.56 -8.98
N SER A 12 -1.08 -2.93 -7.82
CA SER A 12 -2.36 -2.90 -7.12
C SER A 12 -3.22 -1.67 -7.44
N ALA A 13 -2.73 -0.72 -8.23
CA ALA A 13 -3.47 0.49 -8.63
C ALA A 13 -4.79 0.13 -9.33
N ASP A 14 -4.78 -0.82 -10.26
CA ASP A 14 -6.00 -1.26 -10.97
C ASP A 14 -6.97 -2.05 -10.07
N SER A 15 -6.57 -2.39 -8.84
CA SER A 15 -7.48 -2.95 -7.82
C SER A 15 -8.10 -1.85 -6.95
N GLY A 16 -7.85 -0.57 -7.25
CA GLY A 16 -8.31 0.57 -6.46
C GLY A 16 -7.49 0.82 -5.19
N ILE A 17 -6.30 0.21 -5.08
CA ILE A 17 -5.37 0.49 -3.98
C ILE A 17 -4.39 1.56 -4.46
N PRO A 18 -4.35 2.74 -3.81
CA PRO A 18 -3.47 3.82 -4.21
C PRO A 18 -2.01 3.46 -4.04
N THR A 19 -1.18 4.06 -4.90
CA THR A 19 0.27 3.93 -4.82
C THR A 19 0.86 4.86 -3.75
N PHE A 20 2.14 4.66 -3.42
CA PHE A 20 2.91 5.57 -2.55
C PHE A 20 3.52 6.76 -3.30
N ARG A 21 3.25 6.97 -4.60
CA ARG A 21 3.79 8.12 -5.36
C ARG A 21 2.87 8.37 -6.54
N GLY A 22 2.42 9.60 -6.74
CA GLY A 22 1.52 9.93 -7.85
C GLY A 22 0.57 11.07 -7.52
N ASN A 23 -0.24 11.45 -8.50
CA ASN A 23 -1.31 12.46 -8.35
C ASN A 23 -2.57 11.89 -7.68
N ASP A 24 -2.60 10.60 -7.42
CA ASP A 24 -3.67 9.87 -6.78
C ASP A 24 -3.80 10.41 -5.34
N GLY A 25 -4.75 11.33 -5.12
CA GLY A 25 -4.98 12.09 -3.87
C GLY A 25 -5.39 11.27 -2.64
N PHE A 26 -5.04 9.98 -2.60
CA PHE A 26 -5.36 9.04 -1.55
C PHE A 26 -4.37 9.06 -0.36
N TRP A 27 -3.42 9.99 -0.37
CA TRP A 27 -2.54 10.28 0.76
C TRP A 27 -3.29 10.68 2.04
N THR A 28 -4.58 10.97 1.92
CA THR A 28 -5.47 11.45 2.98
C THR A 28 -6.17 10.36 3.78
N ILE A 29 -5.95 9.07 3.48
CA ILE A 29 -6.63 7.99 4.23
C ILE A 29 -6.01 7.86 5.61
N GLY A 30 -6.55 8.63 6.54
CA GLY A 30 -6.25 8.55 7.95
C GLY A 30 -5.31 9.61 8.51
N SER A 31 -4.60 10.33 7.64
CA SER A 31 -3.85 11.54 8.01
C SER A 31 -4.29 12.69 7.11
N ILE A 32 -4.74 13.79 7.71
CA ILE A 32 -5.06 15.02 6.98
C ILE A 32 -3.78 15.80 6.67
N ASN A 33 -2.69 15.54 7.41
CA ASN A 33 -1.52 16.43 7.48
C ASN A 33 -0.18 15.76 7.10
N PHE A 34 -0.13 14.43 6.97
CA PHE A 34 1.13 13.70 6.83
C PHE A 34 1.15 12.80 5.60
N THR A 35 2.30 12.79 4.94
CA THR A 35 2.65 11.83 3.92
C THR A 35 2.97 10.46 4.53
N PRO A 36 2.83 9.36 3.80
CA PRO A 36 3.22 8.03 4.26
C PRO A 36 4.69 7.87 4.59
N GLN A 37 5.57 8.68 3.99
CA GLN A 37 6.98 8.74 4.34
C GLN A 37 7.20 9.31 5.75
N GLU A 38 6.29 10.17 6.23
CA GLU A 38 6.30 10.68 7.61
C GLU A 38 5.61 9.70 8.57
N MET A 39 4.53 9.05 8.11
CA MET A 39 3.77 8.10 8.93
C MET A 39 4.50 6.77 9.17
N ALA A 40 5.11 6.17 8.14
CA ALA A 40 5.74 4.85 8.21
C ALA A 40 7.18 4.90 8.75
N THR A 41 7.38 5.60 9.86
CA THR A 41 8.70 5.75 10.50
C THR A 41 8.69 5.20 11.92
N ARG A 42 9.85 4.71 12.37
CA ARG A 42 10.06 4.31 13.77
C ARG A 42 9.79 5.47 14.74
N LYS A 43 10.25 6.67 14.37
CA LYS A 43 10.01 7.89 15.15
C LYS A 43 8.51 8.15 15.36
N LYS A 44 7.69 8.05 14.31
CA LYS A 44 6.24 8.25 14.43
C LYS A 44 5.58 7.20 15.32
N PHE A 45 6.03 5.94 15.22
CA PHE A 45 5.54 4.87 16.10
C PHE A 45 5.90 5.12 17.58
N GLU A 46 7.10 5.62 17.86
CA GLU A 46 7.55 5.89 19.23
C GLU A 46 6.93 7.17 19.82
N GLU A 47 6.80 8.24 19.03
CA GLU A 47 6.27 9.54 19.50
C GLU A 47 4.74 9.63 19.47
N ASN A 48 4.09 9.00 18.48
CA ASN A 48 2.63 9.05 18.27
C ASN A 48 2.04 7.67 17.88
N PRO A 49 2.14 6.65 18.75
CA PRO A 49 1.72 5.28 18.43
C PRO A 49 0.25 5.19 18.03
N ASP A 50 -0.65 5.93 18.68
CA ASP A 50 -2.09 5.87 18.38
C ASP A 50 -2.41 6.37 16.97
N GLU A 51 -1.79 7.48 16.55
CA GLU A 51 -1.96 8.03 15.20
C GLU A 51 -1.34 7.11 14.15
N PHE A 52 -0.16 6.56 14.44
CA PHE A 52 0.50 5.55 13.61
C PHE A 52 -0.41 4.33 13.39
N LEU A 53 -0.91 3.73 14.48
CA LEU A 53 -1.76 2.55 14.43
C LEU A 53 -3.09 2.83 13.73
N LEU A 54 -3.73 3.97 14.04
CA LEU A 54 -4.98 4.37 13.40
C LEU A 54 -4.82 4.49 11.88
N TRP A 55 -3.69 5.04 11.42
CA TRP A 55 -3.41 5.16 10.00
C TRP A 55 -3.30 3.79 9.31
N TYR A 56 -2.60 2.81 9.90
CA TYR A 56 -2.54 1.44 9.38
C TYR A 56 -3.90 0.74 9.44
N TYR A 57 -4.64 0.85 10.55
CA TYR A 57 -5.95 0.21 10.68
C TYR A 57 -6.97 0.74 9.67
N LYS A 58 -6.99 2.06 9.41
CA LYS A 58 -7.86 2.63 8.37
C LYS A 58 -7.56 2.03 7.00
N ARG A 59 -6.29 1.80 6.66
CA ARG A 59 -5.90 1.13 5.41
C ARG A 59 -6.33 -0.33 5.38
N PHE A 60 -6.10 -1.09 6.45
CA PHE A 60 -6.53 -2.49 6.51
C PHE A 60 -8.05 -2.62 6.39
N ALA A 61 -8.81 -1.79 7.12
CA ALA A 61 -10.26 -1.77 7.04
C ALA A 61 -10.75 -1.40 5.64
N LYS A 62 -10.16 -0.37 5.01
CA LYS A 62 -10.56 0.09 3.68
C LYS A 62 -10.31 -0.96 2.59
N TYR A 63 -9.18 -1.66 2.64
CA TYR A 63 -8.77 -2.58 1.57
C TYR A 63 -9.10 -4.04 1.85
N LYS A 64 -9.74 -4.35 2.99
CA LYS A 64 -10.06 -5.71 3.43
C LYS A 64 -10.71 -6.60 2.38
N ASN A 65 -11.59 -6.03 1.55
CA ASN A 65 -12.40 -6.78 0.59
C ASN A 65 -11.97 -6.54 -0.88
N VAL A 66 -10.86 -5.82 -1.12
CA VAL A 66 -10.37 -5.57 -2.47
C VAL A 66 -9.93 -6.88 -3.12
N GLN A 67 -10.30 -7.06 -4.39
CA GLN A 67 -10.02 -8.28 -5.15
C GLN A 67 -8.79 -8.11 -6.05
N PRO A 68 -8.09 -9.21 -6.38
CA PRO A 68 -6.97 -9.16 -7.32
C PRO A 68 -7.40 -8.74 -8.73
N ASN A 69 -6.72 -7.77 -9.33
CA ASN A 69 -6.85 -7.42 -10.76
C ASN A 69 -6.22 -8.46 -11.71
N SER A 70 -6.30 -8.20 -13.02
CA SER A 70 -5.74 -9.03 -14.09
C SER A 70 -4.23 -9.26 -13.94
N THR A 71 -3.46 -8.26 -13.55
CA THR A 71 -2.01 -8.36 -13.36
C THR A 71 -1.65 -9.34 -12.25
N HIS A 72 -2.35 -9.28 -11.10
CA HIS A 72 -2.15 -10.28 -10.03
C HIS A 72 -2.47 -11.69 -10.50
N LYS A 73 -3.56 -11.87 -11.28
CA LYS A 73 -3.94 -13.18 -11.83
C LYS A 73 -2.89 -13.72 -12.79
N TRP A 74 -2.26 -12.86 -13.59
CA TRP A 74 -1.18 -13.25 -14.49
C TRP A 74 0.13 -13.58 -13.75
N LEU A 75 0.41 -12.90 -12.64
CA LEU A 75 1.59 -13.14 -11.81
C LEU A 75 1.48 -14.39 -10.91
N ALA A 76 0.28 -14.95 -10.75
CA ALA A 76 -0.02 -15.97 -9.75
C ALA A 76 0.81 -17.27 -9.88
N ASP A 77 1.30 -17.58 -11.09
CA ASP A 77 2.12 -18.76 -11.39
C ASP A 77 3.58 -18.40 -11.77
N LYS A 78 4.00 -17.15 -11.54
CA LYS A 78 5.34 -16.64 -11.87
C LYS A 78 6.28 -16.67 -10.67
N TYR A 79 7.59 -16.64 -10.91
CA TYR A 79 8.58 -16.47 -9.85
C TYR A 79 8.64 -14.99 -9.45
N LEU A 80 8.13 -14.65 -8.25
CA LEU A 80 7.86 -13.27 -7.87
C LEU A 80 8.42 -12.88 -6.49
N ILE A 81 8.78 -11.59 -6.35
CA ILE A 81 9.10 -10.90 -5.08
C ILE A 81 8.24 -9.63 -4.98
N THR A 82 7.64 -9.39 -3.80
CA THR A 82 6.83 -8.19 -3.48
C THR A 82 7.51 -7.31 -2.45
#